data_AF-A0A8J3KB89-F1
#
_entry.id   AF-A0A8J3KB89-F1
#
_cell.length_a   1.000
_cell.length_b   1.000
_cell.length_c   1.000
_cell.angle_alpha   90.00
_cell.angle_beta   90.00
_cell.angle_gamma   90.00
#
_symmetry.space_group_name_H-M   'P 1'
#
loop_
_entity.id
_entity.type
_entity.pdbx_description
1 polymer ?
#
loop_
_entity_poly.entity_id
_entity_poly.type
_entity_poly.pdbx_seq_one_letter_code
_entity_poly.pdbx_strand_id
1 'polypeptide(L)'
;MTPHWTHTPAGRVTRLRGASTEVIELALTPLPADAPAVVTFRPPLATTAAEVVACALDELEAAALRLFPAWLPAAEHLEGPGGAGVPAVRALALELAAATRHFGPFLADLAEQALRDRQPVGGGSRRRPIAVRFAPEVRAAGLARVVAESYRRAGAALLVDVPHGLDPDRQRALAAAGEWLAAHGGFTVWLAGADLPAAGRVTAYPVRLPEHVVALVATSGDALPGDGPAAGPAPATLTYPPVEGRPRADSAAETALEAALVQAAWAAGRVWNRRYAARPHYIIDLVWSDERCAVEIDGDDHRGPHKFAHDRRRDVLLQLDGFAVLRFTNHQVLTELGQVLAHLEQYLRSRRTDAHKEKK
;
A
#
# COMPACT_ATOMS: atom_id res chain seq x y z
N MET A 1 -5.37 4.80 -23.30
CA MET A 1 -6.21 3.58 -23.23
C MET A 1 -5.96 2.93 -21.88
N THR A 2 -6.99 2.70 -21.08
CA THR A 2 -6.87 1.99 -19.81
C THR A 2 -6.40 0.55 -20.06
N PRO A 3 -5.51 -0.02 -19.24
CA PRO A 3 -5.07 -1.39 -19.46
C PRO A 3 -6.26 -2.33 -19.29
N HIS A 4 -6.64 -3.07 -20.34
CA HIS A 4 -7.79 -3.98 -20.29
C HIS A 4 -7.64 -5.07 -19.20
N TRP A 5 -6.41 -5.37 -18.79
CA TRP A 5 -6.14 -6.36 -17.75
C TRP A 5 -6.40 -5.84 -16.32
N THR A 6 -6.59 -4.55 -16.10
CA THR A 6 -7.05 -4.02 -14.79
C THR A 6 -8.57 -4.18 -14.60
N HIS A 7 -9.27 -4.67 -15.63
CA HIS A 7 -10.72 -4.88 -15.67
C HIS A 7 -11.10 -6.37 -15.82
N THR A 8 -10.28 -7.27 -15.28
CA THR A 8 -10.63 -8.70 -15.25
C THR A 8 -11.96 -8.92 -14.53
N PRO A 9 -12.71 -9.99 -14.86
CA PRO A 9 -13.97 -10.30 -14.19
C PRO A 9 -13.84 -10.26 -12.67
N ALA A 10 -14.65 -9.42 -12.02
CA ALA A 10 -14.63 -9.26 -10.57
C ALA A 10 -14.96 -10.58 -9.85
N GLY A 11 -14.37 -10.79 -8.67
CA GLY A 11 -14.65 -11.97 -7.86
C GLY A 11 -14.12 -13.28 -8.47
N ARG A 12 -13.09 -13.22 -9.33
CA ARG A 12 -12.45 -14.41 -9.92
C ARG A 12 -10.94 -14.39 -9.74
N VAL A 13 -10.36 -15.58 -9.85
CA VAL A 13 -8.91 -15.78 -9.96
C VAL A 13 -8.50 -15.67 -11.42
N THR A 14 -7.51 -14.84 -11.68
CA THR A 14 -6.93 -14.63 -13.01
C THR A 14 -5.41 -14.72 -12.93
N ARG A 15 -4.80 -15.40 -13.90
CA ARG A 15 -3.34 -15.41 -14.05
C ARG A 15 -2.90 -14.27 -14.96
N LEU A 16 -2.06 -13.37 -14.46
CA LEU A 16 -1.45 -12.31 -15.26
C LEU A 16 -0.16 -12.85 -15.90
N ARG A 17 -0.03 -12.75 -17.22
CA ARG A 17 1.12 -13.26 -17.99
C ARG A 17 1.90 -12.13 -18.66
N GLY A 18 3.22 -12.33 -18.80
CA GLY A 18 4.09 -11.46 -19.59
C GLY A 18 4.76 -10.32 -18.82
N ALA A 19 4.61 -10.28 -17.49
CA ALA A 19 5.31 -9.34 -16.61
C ALA A 19 5.50 -9.98 -15.23
N SER A 20 6.58 -9.61 -14.53
CA SER A 20 6.78 -9.96 -13.12
C SER A 20 5.83 -9.18 -12.22
N THR A 21 5.66 -9.61 -10.97
CA THR A 21 4.86 -8.90 -9.97
C THR A 21 5.33 -7.45 -9.80
N GLU A 22 6.65 -7.21 -9.68
CA GLU A 22 7.24 -5.87 -9.56
C GLU A 22 6.89 -4.96 -10.76
N VAL A 23 6.97 -5.51 -11.98
CA VAL A 23 6.64 -4.74 -13.20
C VAL A 23 5.14 -4.43 -13.28
N ILE A 24 4.29 -5.33 -12.80
CA ILE A 24 2.84 -5.09 -12.69
C ILE A 24 2.57 -3.98 -11.68
N GLU A 25 3.21 -3.98 -10.51
CA GLU A 25 3.09 -2.91 -9.51
C GLU A 25 3.48 -1.54 -10.06
N LEU A 26 4.59 -1.46 -10.80
CA LEU A 26 5.00 -0.24 -11.49
C LEU A 26 3.94 0.22 -12.50
N ALA A 27 3.35 -0.71 -13.27
CA ALA A 27 2.28 -0.41 -14.21
C ALA A 27 0.96 0.03 -13.55
N LEU A 28 0.77 -0.28 -12.27
CA LEU A 28 -0.37 0.16 -11.46
C LEU A 28 -0.13 1.51 -10.78
N THR A 29 0.94 2.24 -11.13
CA THR A 29 1.22 3.57 -10.58
C THR A 29 1.13 4.63 -11.70
N PRO A 30 0.14 5.55 -11.70
CA PRO A 30 -0.97 5.59 -10.76
C PRO A 30 -2.00 4.52 -11.12
N LEU A 31 -2.72 4.06 -10.10
CA LEU A 31 -3.78 3.09 -10.30
C LEU A 31 -4.88 3.73 -11.16
N PRO A 32 -5.30 3.10 -12.27
CA PRO A 32 -6.39 3.62 -13.09
C PRO A 32 -7.64 3.97 -12.26
N ALA A 33 -8.37 5.00 -12.67
CA ALA A 33 -9.48 5.53 -11.88
C ALA A 33 -10.61 4.52 -11.66
N ASP A 34 -10.80 3.63 -12.62
CA ASP A 34 -11.78 2.56 -12.70
C ASP A 34 -11.27 1.22 -12.16
N ALA A 35 -9.96 1.09 -11.90
CA ALA A 35 -9.38 -0.14 -11.37
C ALA A 35 -9.73 -0.34 -9.88
N PRO A 36 -9.85 -1.61 -9.43
CA PRO A 36 -10.02 -1.91 -8.01
C PRO A 36 -8.78 -1.48 -7.21
N ALA A 37 -8.95 -1.23 -5.92
CA ALA A 37 -7.82 -1.01 -5.01
C ALA A 37 -6.94 -2.26 -5.00
N VAL A 38 -5.66 -2.14 -5.35
CA VAL A 38 -4.76 -3.29 -5.45
C VAL A 38 -3.86 -3.32 -4.23
N VAL A 39 -3.79 -4.48 -3.57
CA VAL A 39 -2.78 -4.79 -2.56
C VAL A 39 -2.00 -6.01 -3.00
N THR A 40 -0.69 -6.04 -2.74
CA THR A 40 0.17 -7.15 -3.15
C THR A 40 0.43 -8.06 -1.97
N PHE A 41 0.23 -9.36 -2.16
CA PHE A 41 0.43 -10.38 -1.16
C PHE A 41 1.51 -11.35 -1.61
N ARG A 42 2.55 -11.49 -0.79
CA ARG A 42 3.51 -12.58 -0.90
C ARG A 42 3.05 -13.71 0.02
N PRO A 43 2.64 -14.87 -0.52
CA PRO A 43 2.13 -15.97 0.27
C PRO A 43 3.24 -16.68 1.06
N PRO A 44 2.90 -17.35 2.17
CA PRO A 44 3.83 -18.25 2.84
C PRO A 44 4.08 -19.52 2.00
N LEU A 45 5.14 -20.27 2.32
CA LEU A 45 5.38 -21.62 1.75
C LEU A 45 4.49 -22.70 2.41
N ALA A 46 3.19 -22.46 2.45
CA ALA A 46 2.18 -23.33 3.05
C ALA A 46 1.71 -24.43 2.09
N THR A 47 1.35 -25.59 2.63
CA THR A 47 0.91 -26.76 1.85
C THR A 47 -0.61 -26.90 1.79
N THR A 48 -1.35 -26.10 2.56
CA THR A 48 -2.82 -26.11 2.54
C THR A 48 -3.42 -24.75 2.19
N ALA A 49 -4.57 -24.75 1.53
CA ALA A 49 -5.28 -23.51 1.19
C ALA A 49 -5.72 -22.74 2.45
N ALA A 50 -6.10 -23.46 3.51
CA ALA A 50 -6.54 -22.87 4.77
C ALA A 50 -5.42 -22.06 5.45
N GLU A 51 -4.18 -22.55 5.45
CA GLU A 51 -3.02 -21.81 5.97
C GLU A 51 -2.75 -20.54 5.15
N VAL A 52 -2.78 -20.63 3.82
CA VAL A 52 -2.60 -19.46 2.93
C VAL A 52 -3.70 -18.42 3.18
N VAL A 53 -4.96 -18.85 3.29
CA VAL A 53 -6.10 -17.97 3.60
C VAL A 53 -5.94 -17.31 4.95
N ALA A 54 -5.58 -18.07 6.00
CA ALA A 54 -5.40 -17.53 7.34
C ALA A 54 -4.32 -16.44 7.36
N CYS A 55 -3.15 -16.71 6.76
CA CYS A 55 -2.09 -15.71 6.63
C CYS A 55 -2.53 -14.48 5.82
N ALA A 56 -3.24 -14.67 4.70
CA ALA A 56 -3.74 -13.56 3.90
C ALA A 56 -4.71 -12.68 4.68
N LEU A 57 -5.62 -13.27 5.46
CA LEU A 57 -6.58 -12.53 6.28
C LEU A 57 -5.90 -11.77 7.42
N ASP A 58 -4.89 -12.35 8.06
CA ASP A 58 -4.14 -11.69 9.13
C ASP A 58 -3.33 -10.50 8.59
N GLU A 59 -2.68 -10.66 7.43
CA GLU A 59 -1.96 -9.57 6.76
C GLU A 59 -2.91 -8.47 6.25
N LEU A 60 -4.07 -8.83 5.69
CA LEU A 60 -5.11 -7.88 5.28
C LEU A 60 -5.70 -7.12 6.47
N GLU A 61 -5.89 -7.78 7.62
CA GLU A 61 -6.34 -7.15 8.85
C GLU A 61 -5.30 -6.16 9.39
N ALA A 62 -4.03 -6.56 9.43
CA ALA A 62 -2.93 -5.68 9.80
C ALA A 62 -2.84 -4.45 8.88
N ALA A 63 -3.01 -4.63 7.57
CA ALA A 63 -3.04 -3.51 6.63
C ALA A 63 -4.28 -2.61 6.84
N ALA A 64 -5.46 -3.19 7.10
CA ALA A 64 -6.67 -2.42 7.38
C ALA A 64 -6.53 -1.56 8.64
N LEU A 65 -5.90 -2.09 9.70
CA LEU A 65 -5.58 -1.33 10.90
C LEU A 65 -4.62 -0.17 10.60
N ARG A 66 -3.56 -0.41 9.80
CA ARG A 66 -2.61 0.63 9.39
C ARG A 66 -3.22 1.68 8.46
N LEU A 67 -4.19 1.31 7.64
CA LEU A 67 -4.91 2.22 6.74
C LEU A 67 -5.92 3.12 7.48
N PHE A 68 -6.18 2.90 8.78
CA PHE A 68 -7.07 3.77 9.54
C PHE A 68 -6.46 5.17 9.77
N PRO A 69 -7.17 6.26 9.44
CA PRO A 69 -8.62 6.38 9.27
C PRO A 69 -9.02 6.58 7.81
N ALA A 70 -8.20 6.18 6.83
CA ALA A 70 -8.47 6.42 5.41
C ALA A 70 -9.81 5.82 4.96
N TRP A 71 -10.19 4.67 5.51
CA TRP A 71 -11.49 4.03 5.29
C TRP A 71 -12.60 4.48 6.26
N LEU A 72 -12.29 5.30 7.27
CA LEU A 72 -13.26 5.95 8.15
C LEU A 72 -12.87 7.40 8.41
N PRO A 73 -12.91 8.30 7.40
CA PRO A 73 -12.37 9.66 7.52
C PRO A 73 -13.00 10.48 8.65
N ALA A 74 -14.27 10.22 8.99
CA ALA A 74 -14.97 10.88 10.10
C ALA A 74 -14.28 10.66 11.47
N ALA A 75 -13.41 9.64 11.59
CA ALA A 75 -12.66 9.35 12.80
C ALA A 75 -11.28 10.05 12.86
N GLU A 76 -10.93 10.87 11.86
CA GLU A 76 -9.61 11.53 11.77
C GLU A 76 -9.28 12.40 12.99
N HIS A 77 -10.29 13.06 13.57
CA HIS A 77 -10.13 13.95 14.73
C HIS A 77 -10.16 13.23 16.09
N LEU A 78 -10.29 11.91 16.12
CA LEU A 78 -10.30 11.17 17.38
C LEU A 78 -8.87 11.03 17.92
N GLU A 79 -8.61 11.65 19.06
CA GLU A 79 -7.30 11.71 19.71
C GLU A 79 -6.85 10.36 20.31
N GLY A 80 -7.79 9.46 20.63
CA GLY A 80 -7.47 8.14 21.16
C GLY A 80 -8.66 7.41 21.79
N PRO A 81 -8.43 6.23 22.39
CA PRO A 81 -9.48 5.38 22.97
C PRO A 81 -10.07 5.88 24.29
N GLY A 82 -9.49 6.91 24.92
CA GLY A 82 -9.95 7.46 26.20
C GLY A 82 -11.30 8.18 26.13
N GLY A 83 -11.97 8.33 27.28
CA GLY A 83 -13.24 9.06 27.39
C GLY A 83 -14.33 8.49 26.48
N ALA A 84 -14.82 9.32 25.55
CA ALA A 84 -15.83 8.94 24.57
C ALA A 84 -15.25 8.37 23.24
N GLY A 85 -13.93 8.22 23.11
CA GLY A 85 -13.27 7.84 21.86
C GLY A 85 -13.71 6.47 21.32
N VAL A 86 -13.70 5.43 22.17
CA VAL A 86 -14.18 4.09 21.77
C VAL A 86 -15.67 4.07 21.40
N PRO A 87 -16.59 4.62 22.21
CA PRO A 87 -17.98 4.75 21.80
C PRO A 87 -18.17 5.52 20.49
N ALA A 88 -17.45 6.63 20.30
CA ALA A 88 -17.53 7.47 19.11
C ALA A 88 -17.06 6.76 17.85
N VAL A 89 -15.88 6.12 17.86
CA VAL A 89 -15.37 5.41 16.68
C VAL A 89 -16.26 4.24 16.28
N ARG A 90 -16.83 3.55 17.27
CA ARG A 90 -17.81 2.48 17.02
C ARG A 90 -19.09 3.02 16.40
N ALA A 91 -19.59 4.15 16.88
CA ALA A 91 -20.78 4.79 16.34
C ALA A 91 -20.57 5.21 14.87
N LEU A 92 -19.42 5.86 14.57
CA LEU A 92 -19.05 6.23 13.21
C LEU A 92 -18.94 5.02 12.27
N ALA A 93 -18.34 3.92 12.75
CA ALA A 93 -18.24 2.68 11.99
C ALA A 93 -19.63 2.04 11.73
N LEU A 94 -20.53 2.09 12.71
CA LEU A 94 -21.91 1.60 12.55
C LEU A 94 -22.72 2.47 11.59
N GLU A 95 -22.53 3.78 11.62
CA GLU A 95 -23.15 4.72 10.67
C GLU A 95 -22.68 4.47 9.23
N LEU A 96 -21.36 4.33 9.03
CA LEU A 96 -20.80 3.92 7.74
C LEU A 96 -21.38 2.58 7.28
N ALA A 97 -21.48 1.59 8.18
CA ALA A 97 -22.06 0.30 7.84
C ALA A 97 -23.54 0.36 7.49
N ALA A 98 -24.32 1.24 8.12
CA ALA A 98 -25.73 1.43 7.78
C ALA A 98 -25.94 2.07 6.41
N ALA A 99 -25.00 2.92 5.96
CA ALA A 99 -25.05 3.59 4.67
C ALA A 99 -24.47 2.75 3.51
N THR A 100 -23.86 1.60 3.81
CA THR A 100 -23.08 0.82 2.85
C THR A 100 -23.36 -0.68 2.99
N ARG A 101 -22.53 -1.52 2.36
CA ARG A 101 -22.62 -2.98 2.48
C ARG A 101 -21.70 -3.53 3.56
N HIS A 102 -21.10 -2.72 4.43
CA HIS A 102 -20.25 -3.24 5.49
C HIS A 102 -21.06 -4.01 6.54
N PHE A 103 -20.46 -5.06 7.11
CA PHE A 103 -21.05 -5.73 8.27
C PHE A 103 -20.70 -4.93 9.54
N GLY A 104 -21.70 -4.24 10.09
CA GLY A 104 -21.52 -3.27 11.18
C GLY A 104 -20.73 -3.79 12.39
N PRO A 105 -21.03 -4.97 12.96
CA PRO A 105 -20.28 -5.50 14.09
C PRO A 105 -18.79 -5.69 13.82
N PHE A 106 -18.44 -6.19 12.62
CA PHE A 106 -17.05 -6.37 12.20
C PHE A 106 -16.35 -5.01 12.05
N LEU A 107 -16.98 -4.07 11.34
CA LEU A 107 -16.40 -2.75 11.09
C LEU A 107 -16.18 -1.96 12.39
N ALA A 108 -17.13 -2.03 13.33
CA ALA A 108 -17.03 -1.37 14.62
C ALA A 108 -15.91 -1.94 15.51
N ASP A 109 -15.70 -3.25 15.48
CA ASP A 109 -14.60 -3.88 16.22
C ASP A 109 -13.23 -3.57 15.59
N LEU A 110 -13.15 -3.55 14.25
CA LEU A 110 -11.95 -3.13 13.53
C LEU A 110 -11.59 -1.67 13.82
N ALA A 111 -12.58 -0.77 13.82
CA ALA A 111 -12.36 0.65 14.08
C ALA A 111 -11.96 0.92 15.53
N GLU A 112 -12.56 0.21 16.49
CA GLU A 112 -12.13 0.27 17.88
C GLU A 112 -10.69 -0.21 18.06
N GLN A 113 -10.32 -1.34 17.44
CA GLN A 113 -8.95 -1.85 17.52
C GLN A 113 -7.96 -0.87 16.89
N ALA A 114 -8.25 -0.34 15.71
CA ALA A 114 -7.40 0.65 15.04
C ALA A 114 -7.19 1.92 15.90
N LEU A 115 -8.24 2.41 16.57
CA LEU A 115 -8.12 3.55 17.47
C LEU A 115 -7.25 3.25 18.70
N ARG A 116 -7.34 2.04 19.25
CA ARG A 116 -6.53 1.61 20.39
C ARG A 116 -5.06 1.45 20.02
N ASP A 117 -4.78 0.89 18.84
CA ASP A 117 -3.42 0.63 18.36
C ASP A 117 -2.64 1.93 18.06
N ARG A 118 -3.33 3.08 17.95
CA ARG A 118 -2.69 4.40 17.84
C ARG A 118 -2.01 4.89 19.12
N GLN A 119 -2.37 4.35 20.29
CA GLN A 119 -1.72 4.75 21.54
C GLN A 119 -0.51 3.85 21.85
N PRO A 120 0.65 4.45 22.23
CA PRO A 120 1.77 3.68 22.75
C PRO A 120 1.32 2.87 23.97
N VAL A 121 1.78 1.62 24.05
CA VAL A 121 1.34 0.60 25.01
C VAL A 121 1.40 1.10 26.45
N GLY A 122 0.26 1.59 26.95
CA GLY A 122 0.01 1.90 28.35
C GLY A 122 -1.15 1.05 28.86
N GLY A 123 -0.81 -0.11 29.44
CA GLY A 123 -1.69 -0.96 30.28
C GLY A 123 -3.19 -0.96 29.95
N GLY A 124 -3.59 -1.68 28.91
CA GLY A 124 -5.01 -1.88 28.59
C GLY A 124 -5.27 -3.32 28.15
N SER A 125 -6.30 -3.95 28.74
CA SER A 125 -6.74 -5.32 28.47
C SER A 125 -6.74 -5.66 26.97
N ARG A 126 -5.92 -6.65 26.56
CA ARG A 126 -5.91 -7.20 25.20
C ARG A 126 -7.27 -7.85 24.94
N ARG A 127 -8.15 -7.14 24.22
CA ARG A 127 -9.37 -7.76 23.69
C ARG A 127 -8.96 -8.89 22.73
N ARG A 128 -9.79 -9.94 22.62
CA ARG A 128 -9.51 -11.05 21.71
C ARG A 128 -9.34 -10.52 20.27
N PRO A 129 -8.35 -11.03 19.49
CA PRO A 129 -8.16 -10.65 18.10
C PRO A 129 -9.47 -10.78 17.29
N ILE A 130 -9.66 -9.91 16.29
CA ILE A 130 -10.81 -9.97 15.37
C ILE A 130 -10.94 -11.38 14.77
N ALA A 131 -9.80 -12.02 14.46
CA ALA A 131 -9.70 -13.41 14.01
C ALA A 131 -10.47 -14.44 14.86
N VAL A 132 -10.62 -14.20 16.17
CA VAL A 132 -11.30 -15.14 17.09
C VAL A 132 -12.81 -14.86 17.16
N ARG A 133 -13.26 -13.67 16.74
CA ARG A 133 -14.64 -13.19 16.92
C ARG A 133 -15.49 -13.33 15.66
N PHE A 134 -14.86 -13.39 14.49
CA PHE A 134 -15.54 -13.43 13.21
C PHE A 134 -15.05 -14.60 12.38
N ALA A 135 -15.99 -15.29 11.72
CA ALA A 135 -15.68 -16.35 10.78
C ALA A 135 -14.78 -15.82 9.63
N PRO A 136 -13.91 -16.65 9.03
CA PRO A 136 -13.02 -16.24 7.95
C PRO A 136 -13.74 -15.53 6.80
N GLU A 137 -14.94 -15.96 6.43
CA GLU A 137 -15.73 -15.38 5.34
C GLU A 137 -16.17 -13.94 5.65
N VAL A 138 -16.55 -13.68 6.90
CA VAL A 138 -16.90 -12.33 7.37
C VAL A 138 -15.67 -11.43 7.34
N ARG A 139 -14.51 -11.94 7.77
CA ARG A 139 -13.23 -11.21 7.69
C ARG A 139 -12.89 -10.90 6.25
N ALA A 140 -12.93 -11.89 5.35
CA ALA A 140 -12.61 -11.73 3.94
C ALA A 140 -13.46 -10.64 3.28
N ALA A 141 -14.80 -10.73 3.43
CA ALA A 141 -15.72 -9.78 2.83
C ALA A 141 -15.61 -8.38 3.44
N GLY A 142 -15.36 -8.30 4.75
CA GLY A 142 -15.16 -7.05 5.48
C GLY A 142 -13.87 -6.34 5.03
N LEU A 143 -12.76 -7.07 5.00
CA LEU A 143 -11.43 -6.54 4.63
C LEU A 143 -11.38 -6.11 3.17
N ALA A 144 -12.00 -6.84 2.24
CA ALA A 144 -12.08 -6.42 0.84
C ALA A 144 -12.73 -5.05 0.68
N ARG A 145 -13.84 -4.81 1.41
CA ARG A 145 -14.53 -3.52 1.39
C ARG A 145 -13.73 -2.42 2.06
N VAL A 146 -13.06 -2.72 3.18
CA VAL A 146 -12.21 -1.75 3.89
C VAL A 146 -11.01 -1.31 3.03
N VAL A 147 -10.36 -2.26 2.34
CA VAL A 147 -9.31 -1.95 1.37
C VAL A 147 -9.87 -1.07 0.25
N ALA A 148 -11.00 -1.43 -0.35
CA ALA A 148 -11.63 -0.63 -1.40
C ALA A 148 -11.94 0.80 -0.95
N GLU A 149 -12.53 0.96 0.24
CA GLU A 149 -12.91 2.25 0.83
C GLU A 149 -11.68 3.13 1.12
N SER A 150 -10.58 2.54 1.60
CA SER A 150 -9.32 3.24 1.88
C SER A 150 -8.78 4.03 0.67
N TYR A 151 -9.07 3.55 -0.54
CA TYR A 151 -8.65 4.18 -1.80
C TYR A 151 -9.83 4.75 -2.61
N ARG A 152 -11.05 4.79 -2.04
CA ARG A 152 -12.30 5.22 -2.70
C ARG A 152 -12.54 4.49 -4.03
N ARG A 153 -12.41 3.17 -4.01
CA ARG A 153 -12.63 2.28 -5.17
C ARG A 153 -13.88 1.43 -4.97
N ALA A 154 -14.46 0.96 -6.07
CA ALA A 154 -15.67 0.13 -6.03
C ALA A 154 -15.41 -1.31 -5.55
N GLY A 155 -14.15 -1.75 -5.54
CA GLY A 155 -13.74 -3.09 -5.12
C GLY A 155 -12.23 -3.17 -4.87
N ALA A 156 -11.78 -4.33 -4.41
CA ALA A 156 -10.38 -4.61 -4.13
C ALA A 156 -9.86 -5.80 -4.95
N ALA A 157 -8.59 -5.74 -5.29
CA ALA A 157 -7.85 -6.81 -5.92
C ALA A 157 -6.64 -7.21 -5.06
N LEU A 158 -6.40 -8.51 -4.99
CA LEU A 158 -5.24 -9.11 -4.34
C LEU A 158 -4.27 -9.59 -5.43
N LEU A 159 -3.17 -8.87 -5.61
CA LEU A 159 -2.07 -9.28 -6.48
C LEU A 159 -1.18 -10.25 -5.72
N VAL A 160 -1.24 -11.53 -6.04
CA VAL A 160 -0.47 -12.59 -5.39
C VAL A 160 0.84 -12.80 -6.15
N ASP A 161 1.95 -12.58 -5.46
CA ASP A 161 3.30 -12.86 -5.94
C ASP A 161 3.55 -14.37 -5.86
N VAL A 162 3.43 -15.08 -6.98
CA VAL A 162 3.59 -16.54 -7.05
C VAL A 162 5.08 -16.89 -7.00
N PRO A 163 5.55 -17.54 -5.92
CA PRO A 163 6.96 -17.89 -5.77
C PRO A 163 7.43 -18.93 -6.79
N HIS A 164 8.70 -18.83 -7.21
CA HIS A 164 9.34 -19.85 -8.05
C HIS A 164 9.64 -21.13 -7.25
N GLY A 165 9.57 -22.28 -7.93
CA GLY A 165 9.97 -23.58 -7.36
C GLY A 165 8.95 -24.22 -6.41
N LEU A 166 7.69 -23.77 -6.41
CA LEU A 166 6.63 -24.44 -5.64
C LEU A 166 6.39 -25.87 -6.15
N ASP A 167 6.31 -26.82 -5.22
CA ASP A 167 5.87 -28.18 -5.50
C ASP A 167 4.36 -28.24 -5.84
N PRO A 168 3.87 -29.33 -6.46
CA PRO A 168 2.48 -29.42 -6.91
C PRO A 168 1.41 -29.21 -5.83
N ASP A 169 1.68 -29.59 -4.58
CA ASP A 169 0.72 -29.43 -3.48
C ASP A 169 0.58 -27.95 -3.09
N ARG A 170 1.71 -27.25 -2.97
CA ARG A 170 1.72 -25.81 -2.71
C ARG A 170 1.10 -25.00 -3.85
N GLN A 171 1.30 -25.41 -5.10
CA GLN A 171 0.65 -24.78 -6.24
C GLN A 171 -0.88 -24.89 -6.16
N ARG A 172 -1.40 -26.07 -5.82
CA ARG A 172 -2.84 -26.30 -5.61
C ARG A 172 -3.38 -25.51 -4.43
N ALA A 173 -2.66 -25.50 -3.32
CA ALA A 173 -3.02 -24.75 -2.12
C ALA A 173 -3.18 -23.25 -2.40
N LEU A 174 -2.21 -22.66 -3.11
CA LEU A 174 -2.25 -21.23 -3.45
C LEU A 174 -3.43 -20.88 -4.37
N ALA A 175 -3.69 -21.71 -5.38
CA ALA A 175 -4.80 -21.50 -6.29
C ALA A 175 -6.16 -21.63 -5.58
N ALA A 176 -6.34 -22.69 -4.78
CA ALA A 176 -7.55 -22.89 -4.00
C ALA A 176 -7.78 -21.78 -2.96
N ALA A 177 -6.72 -21.24 -2.35
CA ALA A 177 -6.80 -20.09 -1.46
C ALA A 177 -7.26 -18.82 -2.20
N GLY A 178 -6.72 -18.58 -3.40
CA GLY A 178 -7.17 -17.50 -4.28
C GLY A 178 -8.65 -17.63 -4.66
N GLU A 179 -9.10 -18.83 -5.01
CA GLU A 179 -10.51 -19.10 -5.32
C GLU A 179 -11.40 -18.85 -4.12
N TRP A 180 -10.98 -19.29 -2.94
CA TRP A 180 -11.72 -19.07 -1.70
C TRP A 180 -11.85 -17.58 -1.37
N LEU A 181 -10.76 -16.81 -1.47
CA LEU A 181 -10.75 -15.35 -1.22
C LEU A 181 -11.61 -14.59 -2.23
N ALA A 182 -11.62 -15.04 -3.49
CA ALA A 182 -12.47 -14.47 -4.52
C ALA A 182 -13.95 -14.75 -4.25
N ALA A 183 -14.30 -16.00 -3.94
CA ALA A 183 -15.68 -16.44 -3.73
C ALA A 183 -16.30 -15.88 -2.44
N HIS A 184 -15.55 -15.84 -1.34
CA HIS A 184 -16.08 -15.45 -0.02
C HIS A 184 -15.75 -14.01 0.35
N GLY A 185 -14.60 -13.49 -0.11
CA GLY A 185 -14.18 -12.11 0.16
C GLY A 185 -14.66 -11.09 -0.87
N GLY A 186 -14.99 -11.53 -2.09
CA GLY A 186 -15.29 -10.63 -3.19
C GLY A 186 -14.05 -9.91 -3.75
N PHE A 187 -12.84 -10.38 -3.43
CA PHE A 187 -11.61 -9.92 -4.06
C PHE A 187 -11.57 -10.35 -5.53
N THR A 188 -11.01 -9.50 -6.38
CA THR A 188 -10.42 -9.97 -7.63
C THR A 188 -9.02 -10.48 -7.34
N VAL A 189 -8.71 -11.74 -7.66
CA VAL A 189 -7.39 -12.31 -7.32
C VAL A 189 -6.55 -12.42 -8.59
N TRP A 190 -5.38 -11.78 -8.58
CA TRP A 190 -4.42 -11.82 -9.67
C TRP A 190 -3.21 -12.64 -9.27
N LEU A 191 -2.92 -13.71 -10.00
CA LEU A 191 -1.71 -14.50 -9.80
C LEU A 191 -0.65 -14.02 -10.80
N ALA A 192 0.47 -13.49 -10.31
CA ALA A 192 1.61 -13.03 -11.11
C ALA A 192 2.90 -13.73 -10.68
N GLY A 193 3.92 -13.79 -11.53
CA GLY A 193 5.16 -14.52 -11.24
C GLY A 193 5.16 -15.94 -11.82
N ALA A 194 5.59 -16.93 -11.04
CA ALA A 194 5.86 -18.28 -11.53
C ALA A 194 4.64 -19.03 -12.08
N ASP A 195 4.89 -20.02 -12.95
CA ASP A 195 3.85 -20.94 -13.45
C ASP A 195 3.32 -21.88 -12.35
N LEU A 196 2.01 -22.13 -12.38
CA LEU A 196 1.29 -23.02 -11.46
C LEU A 196 0.63 -24.16 -12.26
N PRO A 197 1.39 -25.03 -12.95
CA PRO A 197 0.81 -26.07 -13.78
C PRO A 197 -0.11 -27.04 -13.01
N ALA A 198 0.14 -27.26 -11.72
CA ALA A 198 -0.66 -28.15 -10.88
C ALA A 198 -1.95 -27.52 -10.35
N ALA A 199 -2.15 -26.21 -10.51
CA ALA A 199 -3.33 -25.47 -10.05
C ALA A 199 -4.60 -25.68 -10.92
N GLY A 200 -4.50 -26.46 -12.01
CA GLY A 200 -5.62 -26.63 -12.94
C GLY A 200 -5.81 -25.43 -13.87
N ARG A 201 -7.02 -25.29 -14.42
CA ARG A 201 -7.33 -24.28 -15.46
C ARG A 201 -7.68 -22.93 -14.84
N VAL A 202 -6.67 -22.11 -14.56
CA VAL A 202 -6.86 -20.68 -14.26
C VAL A 202 -6.85 -19.88 -15.56
N THR A 203 -7.81 -18.99 -15.74
CA THR A 203 -7.86 -18.14 -16.95
C THR A 203 -6.65 -17.21 -16.97
N ALA A 204 -5.89 -17.24 -18.07
CA ALA A 204 -4.71 -16.39 -18.23
C ALA A 204 -5.04 -15.14 -19.06
N TYR A 205 -4.60 -13.99 -18.58
CA TYR A 205 -4.69 -12.71 -19.26
C TYR A 205 -3.29 -12.15 -19.52
N PRO A 206 -2.96 -11.82 -20.79
CA PRO A 206 -1.70 -11.15 -21.09
C PRO A 206 -1.73 -9.71 -20.59
N VAL A 207 -0.71 -9.34 -19.82
CA VAL A 207 -0.50 -7.97 -19.35
C VAL A 207 0.01 -7.13 -20.52
N ARG A 208 -0.65 -6.00 -20.76
CA ARG A 208 -0.14 -4.95 -21.65
C ARG A 208 0.40 -3.82 -20.79
N LEU A 209 1.72 -3.67 -20.79
CA LEU A 209 2.40 -2.67 -19.99
C LEU A 209 2.26 -1.28 -20.63
N PRO A 210 2.10 -0.21 -19.83
CA PRO A 210 2.19 1.16 -20.32
C PRO A 210 3.56 1.44 -20.96
N GLU A 211 3.61 2.33 -21.95
CA GLU A 211 4.84 2.64 -22.70
C GLU A 211 6.00 3.06 -21.79
N HIS A 212 5.74 3.86 -20.75
CA HIS A 212 6.77 4.30 -19.81
C HIS A 212 7.39 3.14 -19.01
N VAL A 213 6.61 2.09 -18.71
CA VAL A 213 7.08 0.86 -18.06
C VAL A 213 7.84 -0.01 -19.05
N VAL A 214 7.34 -0.15 -20.29
CA VAL A 214 8.06 -0.89 -21.35
C VAL A 214 9.45 -0.28 -21.57
N ALA A 215 9.54 1.04 -21.69
CA ALA A 215 10.80 1.76 -21.85
C ALA A 215 11.73 1.60 -20.63
N LEU A 216 11.19 1.33 -19.45
CA LEU A 216 11.95 1.10 -18.23
C LEU A 216 12.50 -0.33 -18.18
N VAL A 217 11.66 -1.32 -18.43
CA VAL A 217 12.05 -2.73 -18.48
C VAL A 217 13.11 -2.96 -19.55
N ALA A 218 12.95 -2.37 -20.74
CA ALA A 218 13.93 -2.47 -21.82
C ALA A 218 15.34 -1.93 -21.44
N THR A 219 15.42 -0.94 -20.56
CA THR A 219 16.71 -0.37 -20.12
C THR A 219 17.35 -1.13 -18.96
N SER A 220 16.58 -1.89 -18.18
CA SER A 220 17.10 -2.64 -17.03
C SER A 220 17.77 -3.96 -17.43
N GLY A 221 17.62 -4.40 -18.68
CA GLY A 221 18.32 -5.58 -19.22
C GLY A 221 17.87 -6.94 -18.66
N ASP A 222 16.76 -6.98 -17.93
CA ASP A 222 16.31 -8.19 -17.23
C ASP A 222 15.60 -9.19 -18.15
N ALA A 223 15.83 -10.47 -17.84
CA ALA A 223 15.19 -11.61 -18.48
C ALA A 223 13.68 -11.63 -18.20
N LEU A 224 12.94 -12.25 -19.14
CA LEU A 224 11.50 -12.54 -19.00
C LEU A 224 11.21 -13.26 -17.66
N PRO A 225 9.96 -13.19 -17.15
CA PRO A 225 9.58 -13.85 -15.90
C PRO A 225 9.88 -15.36 -15.99
N GLY A 226 10.87 -15.87 -15.24
CA GLY A 226 11.26 -17.27 -15.35
C GLY A 226 12.47 -17.70 -14.51
N ASP A 227 13.53 -16.87 -14.43
CA ASP A 227 14.85 -17.30 -13.93
C ASP A 227 15.18 -16.78 -12.51
N GLY A 228 14.17 -16.49 -11.69
CA GLY A 228 14.38 -16.11 -10.29
C GLY A 228 14.84 -17.30 -9.43
N PRO A 229 15.67 -17.08 -8.39
CA PRO A 229 16.04 -18.15 -7.46
C PRO A 229 14.78 -18.75 -6.82
N ALA A 230 14.82 -20.06 -6.56
CA ALA A 230 13.75 -20.74 -5.85
C ALA A 230 13.46 -20.03 -4.52
N ALA A 231 12.19 -19.85 -4.20
CA ALA A 231 11.82 -19.11 -3.01
C ALA A 231 12.29 -19.82 -1.75
N GLY A 232 13.10 -19.12 -0.95
CA GLY A 232 13.40 -19.52 0.42
C GLY A 232 12.19 -19.30 1.34
N PRO A 233 12.21 -19.83 2.57
CA PRO A 233 11.18 -19.54 3.57
C PRO A 233 11.24 -18.06 3.95
N ALA A 234 10.39 -17.25 3.32
CA ALA A 234 10.12 -15.88 3.72
C ALA A 234 8.76 -15.82 4.44
N PRO A 235 8.59 -14.92 5.43
CA PRO A 235 7.27 -14.69 6.02
C PRO A 235 6.31 -14.18 4.96
N ALA A 236 5.02 -14.47 5.14
CA ALA A 236 3.98 -13.85 4.35
C ALA A 236 4.02 -12.34 4.60
N THR A 237 3.81 -11.55 3.55
CA THR A 237 3.79 -10.08 3.66
C THR A 237 2.72 -9.51 2.76
N LEU A 238 2.04 -8.46 3.22
CA LEU A 238 1.16 -7.67 2.38
C LEU A 238 1.64 -6.22 2.28
N THR A 239 1.80 -5.76 1.05
CA THR A 239 2.12 -4.36 0.72
C THR A 239 0.90 -3.70 0.09
N TYR A 240 0.77 -2.40 0.29
CA TYR A 240 -0.33 -1.62 -0.24
C TYR A 240 0.17 -0.26 -0.74
N PRO A 241 -0.47 0.32 -1.77
CA PRO A 241 -0.05 1.61 -2.30
C PRO A 241 -0.11 2.71 -1.24
N PRO A 242 0.78 3.70 -1.29
CA PRO A 242 0.69 4.84 -0.39
C PRO A 242 -0.62 5.61 -0.61
N VAL A 243 -1.17 6.16 0.48
CA VAL A 243 -2.37 7.00 0.46
C VAL A 243 -1.93 8.46 0.38
N GLU A 244 -2.33 9.15 -0.68
CA GLU A 244 -2.01 10.57 -0.86
C GLU A 244 -2.48 11.42 0.33
N GLY A 245 -1.61 12.30 0.80
CA GLY A 245 -1.81 13.18 1.94
C GLY A 245 -1.46 12.56 3.30
N ARG A 246 -1.07 11.29 3.37
CA ARG A 246 -0.70 10.62 4.63
C ARG A 246 0.68 9.99 4.53
N PRO A 247 1.52 10.02 5.59
CA PRO A 247 2.71 9.19 5.65
C PRO A 247 2.31 7.70 5.63
N ARG A 248 3.22 6.84 5.19
CA ARG A 248 3.02 5.40 5.27
C ARG A 248 3.03 4.93 6.71
N ALA A 249 1.92 4.34 7.16
CA ALA A 249 1.78 3.82 8.51
C ALA A 249 2.64 2.57 8.78
N ASP A 250 3.13 1.90 7.74
CA ASP A 250 4.13 0.82 7.84
C ASP A 250 5.59 1.33 7.80
N SER A 251 5.81 2.65 7.70
CA SER A 251 7.12 3.29 7.78
C SER A 251 7.28 4.04 9.11
N ALA A 252 8.10 3.49 10.00
CA ALA A 252 8.43 4.13 11.27
C ALA A 252 9.11 5.49 11.07
N ALA A 253 9.95 5.61 10.04
CA ALA A 253 10.63 6.85 9.69
C ALA A 253 9.65 7.93 9.25
N GLU A 254 8.75 7.63 8.30
CA GLU A 254 7.75 8.61 7.85
C GLU A 254 6.80 9.03 8.98
N THR A 255 6.37 8.07 9.80
CA THR A 255 5.49 8.34 10.95
C THR A 255 6.18 9.23 11.99
N ALA A 256 7.44 8.96 12.31
CA ALA A 256 8.23 9.77 13.25
C ALA A 256 8.49 11.18 12.70
N LEU A 257 8.81 11.29 11.41
CA LEU A 257 9.02 12.57 10.76
C LEU A 257 7.74 13.41 10.76
N GLU A 258 6.60 12.83 10.37
CA GLU A 258 5.33 13.55 10.39
C GLU A 258 4.93 13.99 11.80
N ALA A 259 5.13 13.14 12.82
CA ALA A 259 4.84 13.51 14.21
C ALA A 259 5.62 14.76 14.65
N ALA A 260 6.86 14.92 14.19
CA ALA A 260 7.64 16.13 14.46
C ALA A 260 7.23 17.33 13.57
N LEU A 261 6.95 17.10 12.29
CA LEU A 261 6.55 18.17 11.35
C LEU A 261 5.20 18.80 11.71
N VAL A 262 4.26 18.05 12.27
CA VAL A 262 2.97 18.59 12.76
C VAL A 262 3.17 19.68 13.83
N GLN A 263 4.20 19.53 14.67
CA GLN A 263 4.49 20.49 15.73
C GLN A 263 5.26 21.72 15.23
N ALA A 264 5.75 21.69 13.99
CA ALA A 264 6.60 22.72 13.42
C ALA A 264 5.81 23.65 12.48
N ALA A 265 5.56 24.89 12.91
CA ALA A 265 4.83 25.87 12.10
C ALA A 265 5.48 26.15 10.72
N TRP A 266 6.82 26.06 10.63
CA TRP A 266 7.54 26.23 9.36
C TRP A 266 7.23 25.11 8.35
N ALA A 267 6.78 23.94 8.81
CA ALA A 267 6.49 22.78 7.98
C ALA A 267 5.08 22.82 7.36
N ALA A 268 4.35 23.93 7.50
CA ALA A 268 3.07 24.14 6.82
C ALA A 268 3.20 23.99 5.29
N GLY A 269 2.13 23.51 4.64
CA GLY A 269 2.07 23.29 3.19
C GLY A 269 2.63 21.95 2.70
N ARG A 270 3.11 21.09 3.60
CA ARG A 270 3.61 19.76 3.27
C ARG A 270 2.48 18.82 2.83
N VAL A 271 2.76 17.94 1.88
CA VAL A 271 1.85 16.88 1.44
C VAL A 271 2.62 15.58 1.27
N TRP A 272 2.14 14.51 1.91
CA TRP A 272 2.71 13.18 1.74
C TRP A 272 2.18 12.47 0.48
N ASN A 273 2.96 11.57 -0.08
CA ASN A 273 2.58 10.63 -1.13
C ASN A 273 1.87 11.29 -2.31
N ARG A 274 2.39 12.45 -2.72
CA ARG A 274 1.79 13.32 -3.72
C ARG A 274 2.19 12.86 -5.11
N ARG A 275 1.20 12.73 -6.01
CA ARG A 275 1.46 12.50 -7.43
C ARG A 275 2.09 13.73 -8.06
N TYR A 276 3.16 13.54 -8.82
CA TYR A 276 3.79 14.60 -9.57
C TYR A 276 2.91 15.01 -10.76
N ALA A 277 2.46 16.26 -10.80
CA ALA A 277 1.42 16.72 -11.72
C ALA A 277 1.78 16.49 -13.21
N ALA A 278 3.03 16.75 -13.61
CA ALA A 278 3.47 16.59 -14.99
C ALA A 278 3.61 15.12 -15.41
N ARG A 279 3.78 14.20 -14.44
CA ARG A 279 3.95 12.76 -14.65
C ARG A 279 3.30 11.99 -13.48
N PRO A 280 1.97 11.77 -13.53
CA PRO A 280 1.21 11.23 -12.39
C PRO A 280 1.57 9.80 -11.93
N HIS A 281 2.44 9.09 -12.68
CA HIS A 281 3.03 7.80 -12.30
C HIS A 281 4.22 7.94 -11.35
N TYR A 282 4.70 9.15 -11.12
CA TYR A 282 5.65 9.43 -10.08
C TYR A 282 4.94 9.92 -8.83
N ILE A 283 5.20 9.23 -7.73
CA ILE A 283 4.79 9.61 -6.39
C ILE A 283 6.02 10.15 -5.67
N ILE A 284 5.84 11.28 -4.99
CA ILE A 284 6.85 11.92 -4.14
C ILE A 284 6.42 11.64 -2.70
N ASP A 285 7.32 11.11 -1.87
CA ASP A 285 6.99 10.71 -0.50
C ASP A 285 6.52 11.91 0.32
N LEU A 286 7.25 13.04 0.28
CA LEU A 286 6.88 14.27 0.97
C LEU A 286 7.24 15.48 0.12
N VAL A 287 6.33 16.43 -0.05
CA VAL A 287 6.55 17.60 -0.91
C VAL A 287 6.04 18.90 -0.31
N TRP A 288 6.80 19.96 -0.54
CA TRP A 288 6.37 21.35 -0.45
C TRP A 288 6.37 21.95 -1.87
N SER A 289 5.18 22.04 -2.47
CA SER A 289 5.04 22.37 -3.90
C SER A 289 5.47 23.80 -4.22
N ASP A 290 5.13 24.75 -3.35
CA ASP A 290 5.43 26.17 -3.56
C ASP A 290 6.93 26.46 -3.44
N GLU A 291 7.63 25.75 -2.55
CA GLU A 291 9.06 25.85 -2.33
C GLU A 291 9.89 24.94 -3.24
N ARG A 292 9.23 24.16 -4.13
CA ARG A 292 9.87 23.19 -5.02
C ARG A 292 10.82 22.25 -4.25
N CYS A 293 10.35 21.74 -3.11
CA CYS A 293 11.10 20.79 -2.28
C CYS A 293 10.42 19.43 -2.31
N ALA A 294 11.08 18.44 -2.91
CA ALA A 294 10.69 17.03 -2.86
C ALA A 294 11.62 16.31 -1.87
N VAL A 295 11.04 15.49 -1.00
CA VAL A 295 11.74 14.69 -0.01
C VAL A 295 11.39 13.23 -0.21
N GLU A 296 12.40 12.38 -0.24
CA GLU A 296 12.30 10.93 -0.40
C GLU A 296 12.86 10.25 0.85
N ILE A 297 12.10 9.34 1.43
CA ILE A 297 12.50 8.59 2.62
C ILE A 297 12.91 7.19 2.17
N ASP A 298 14.21 7.01 2.01
CA ASP A 298 14.78 5.78 1.50
C ASP A 298 14.83 4.71 2.60
N GLY A 299 13.88 3.79 2.57
CA GLY A 299 13.90 2.58 3.39
C GLY A 299 14.85 1.50 2.90
N ASP A 300 15.08 0.48 3.73
CA ASP A 300 15.94 -0.70 3.48
C ASP A 300 15.41 -1.65 2.39
N ASP A 301 14.44 -1.17 1.60
CA ASP A 301 13.74 -1.95 0.60
C ASP A 301 14.76 -2.46 -0.42
N HIS A 302 14.77 -3.78 -0.66
CA HIS A 302 15.55 -4.40 -1.71
C HIS A 302 14.99 -3.95 -3.06
N ARG A 303 15.31 -2.71 -3.47
CA ARG A 303 14.81 -2.12 -4.72
C ARG A 303 15.39 -2.91 -5.88
N GLY A 304 14.51 -3.62 -6.59
CA GLY A 304 14.86 -4.25 -7.85
C GLY A 304 15.39 -3.21 -8.85
N PRO A 305 16.11 -3.66 -9.89
CA PRO A 305 16.70 -2.78 -10.90
C PRO A 305 15.64 -1.91 -11.61
N HIS A 306 14.40 -2.38 -11.70
CA HIS A 306 13.28 -1.63 -12.27
C HIS A 306 12.86 -0.45 -11.38
N LYS A 307 12.62 -0.68 -10.09
CA LYS A 307 12.28 0.40 -9.14
C LYS A 307 13.39 1.45 -9.06
N PHE A 308 14.66 1.03 -9.05
CA PHE A 308 15.79 1.97 -9.09
C PHE A 308 15.81 2.84 -10.36
N ALA A 309 15.64 2.24 -11.54
CA ALA A 309 15.58 2.99 -12.80
C ALA A 309 14.39 3.96 -12.83
N HIS A 310 13.27 3.59 -12.21
CA HIS A 310 12.07 4.41 -12.12
C HIS A 310 12.33 5.65 -11.27
N ASP A 311 12.86 5.45 -10.06
CA ASP A 311 13.19 6.51 -9.11
C ASP A 311 14.22 7.48 -9.70
N ARG A 312 15.24 6.95 -10.40
CA ARG A 312 16.25 7.79 -11.08
C ARG A 312 15.64 8.69 -12.15
N ARG A 313 14.75 8.17 -12.99
CA ARG A 313 14.08 8.97 -14.04
C ARG A 313 13.16 10.03 -13.43
N ARG A 314 12.44 9.68 -12.35
CA ARG A 314 11.63 10.62 -11.57
C ARG A 314 12.48 11.78 -11.06
N ASP A 315 13.58 11.49 -10.38
CA ASP A 315 14.44 12.50 -9.75
C ASP A 315 14.98 13.50 -10.78
N VAL A 316 15.45 13.00 -11.93
CA VAL A 316 15.94 13.86 -13.03
C VAL A 316 14.82 14.78 -13.52
N LEU A 317 13.61 14.27 -13.70
CA LEU A 317 12.47 15.07 -14.16
C LEU A 317 12.04 16.11 -13.13
N LEU A 318 12.04 15.77 -11.84
CA LEU A 318 11.77 16.72 -10.77
C LEU A 318 12.81 17.85 -10.76
N GLN A 319 14.09 17.52 -10.88
CA GLN A 319 15.18 18.50 -10.93
C GLN A 319 15.07 19.42 -12.14
N LEU A 320 14.74 18.88 -13.33
CA LEU A 320 14.50 19.69 -14.54
C LEU A 320 13.30 20.62 -14.39
N ASP A 321 12.32 20.26 -13.57
CA ASP A 321 11.16 21.10 -13.20
C ASP A 321 11.43 21.99 -11.97
N GLY A 322 12.71 22.17 -11.61
CA GLY A 322 13.14 23.11 -10.58
C GLY A 322 13.00 22.64 -9.13
N PHE A 323 12.60 21.37 -8.91
CA PHE A 323 12.59 20.80 -7.57
C PHE A 323 14.02 20.49 -7.08
N ALA A 324 14.30 20.78 -5.82
CA ALA A 324 15.33 20.02 -5.12
C ALA A 324 14.74 18.69 -4.65
N VAL A 325 15.50 17.61 -4.83
CA VAL A 325 15.19 16.28 -4.32
C VAL A 325 16.13 15.99 -3.16
N LEU A 326 15.62 16.04 -1.93
CA LEU A 326 16.35 15.72 -0.71
C LEU A 326 16.05 14.27 -0.33
N ARG A 327 17.09 13.49 -0.01
CA ARG A 327 16.96 12.08 0.34
C ARG A 327 17.46 11.86 1.76
N PHE A 328 16.67 11.14 2.56
CA PHE A 328 17.05 10.71 3.90
C PHE A 328 16.80 9.22 4.04
N THR A 329 17.74 8.49 4.64
CA THR A 329 17.52 7.09 4.95
C THR A 329 16.61 6.94 6.17
N ASN A 330 15.95 5.78 6.31
CA ASN A 330 15.22 5.42 7.53
C ASN A 330 16.08 5.63 8.79
N HIS A 331 17.34 5.21 8.74
CA HIS A 331 18.28 5.39 9.84
C HIS A 331 18.45 6.87 10.19
N GLN A 332 18.75 7.74 9.22
CA GLN A 332 18.92 9.18 9.46
C GLN A 332 17.68 9.81 10.11
N VAL A 333 16.48 9.48 9.61
CA VAL A 333 15.24 10.01 10.18
C VAL A 333 15.03 9.53 11.62
N LEU A 334 15.33 8.26 11.90
CA LEU A 334 15.07 7.66 13.22
C LEU A 334 16.13 8.03 14.26
N THR A 335 17.40 8.21 13.88
CA THR A 335 18.50 8.46 14.81
C THR A 335 18.95 9.92 14.86
N GLU A 336 18.70 10.68 13.79
CA GLU A 336 19.21 12.05 13.60
C GLU A 336 18.08 13.02 13.25
N LEU A 337 16.84 12.75 13.73
CA LEU A 337 15.63 13.51 13.40
C LEU A 337 15.81 15.03 13.49
N GLY A 338 16.47 15.52 14.56
CA GLY A 338 16.73 16.95 14.73
C GLY A 338 17.58 17.57 13.62
N GLN A 339 18.57 16.84 13.09
CA GLN A 339 19.39 17.29 11.97
C GLN A 339 18.59 17.31 10.66
N VAL A 340 17.76 16.29 10.44
CA VAL A 340 16.83 16.22 9.29
C VAL A 340 15.88 17.43 9.30
N LEU A 341 15.25 17.72 10.44
CA LEU A 341 14.35 18.86 10.59
C LEU A 341 15.07 20.20 10.36
N ALA A 342 16.26 20.39 10.93
CA ALA A 342 17.03 21.61 10.76
C ALA A 342 17.41 21.86 9.29
N HIS A 343 17.80 20.79 8.57
CA HIS A 343 18.11 20.88 7.14
C HIS A 343 16.88 21.26 6.32
N LEU A 344 15.73 20.61 6.56
CA LEU A 344 14.47 20.93 5.88
C LEU A 344 14.03 22.37 6.16
N GLU A 345 14.06 22.79 7.41
CA GLU A 345 13.68 24.14 7.80
C GLU A 345 14.56 25.20 7.13
N GLN A 346 15.88 25.02 7.16
CA GLN A 346 16.83 25.93 6.52
C GLN A 346 16.55 26.06 5.02
N TYR A 347 16.32 24.94 4.34
CA TYR A 347 16.03 24.91 2.92
C TYR A 347 14.74 25.69 2.60
N LEU A 348 13.64 25.38 3.29
CA LEU A 348 12.33 26.01 3.03
C LEU A 348 12.35 27.50 3.34
N ARG A 349 13.00 27.92 4.43
CA ARG A 349 13.16 29.34 4.78
C ARG A 349 13.94 30.11 3.69
N SER A 350 15.01 29.52 3.15
CA SER A 350 15.75 30.12 2.03
C SER A 350 14.84 30.33 0.82
N ARG A 351 14.12 29.28 0.40
CA ARG A 351 13.23 29.34 -0.78
C ARG A 351 12.12 30.37 -0.63
N ARG A 352 11.48 30.45 0.54
CA ARG A 352 10.45 31.45 0.83
C ARG A 352 10.97 32.88 0.79
N THR A 353 12.22 33.09 1.23
CA THR A 353 12.87 34.40 1.21
C THR A 353 13.18 34.84 -0.21
N ASP A 354 13.68 33.93 -1.05
CA ASP A 354 14.02 34.22 -2.45
C ASP A 354 12.76 34.55 -3.26
N ALA A 355 11.67 33.78 -3.07
CA ALA A 355 10.38 34.05 -3.71
C ALA A 355 9.77 35.41 -3.31
N HIS A 356 10.06 35.91 -2.10
CA HIS A 356 9.62 37.23 -1.67
C HIS A 356 10.41 38.36 -2.34
N LYS A 357 11.69 38.13 -2.65
CA LYS A 357 12.53 39.10 -3.39
C LYS A 357 12.15 39.20 -4.86
N GLU A 358 11.76 38.09 -5.50
CA GLU A 358 11.36 38.08 -6.92
C GLU A 358 10.00 38.75 -7.19
N LYS A 359 9.14 38.86 -6.17
CA LYS A 359 7.83 39.52 -6.25
C LYS A 359 7.88 41.03 -5.99
N LYS A 360 9.04 41.56 -5.62
CA LYS A 360 9.26 42.99 -5.31
C LYS A 360 10.10 43.62 -6.40
#